data_AF-A0A951LQE1-F1
#
_entry.id   AF-A0A951LQE1-F1
#
_cell.length_a   1.000
_cell.length_b   1.000
_cell.length_c   1.000
_cell.angle_alpha   90.00
_cell.angle_beta   90.00
_cell.angle_gamma   90.00
#
_symmetry.space_group_name_H-M   'P 1'
#
loop_
_entity.id
_entity.type
_entity.pdbx_description
1 polymer ?
#
loop_
_entity_poly.entity_id
_entity_poly.type
_entity_poly.pdbx_seq_one_letter_code
_entity_poly.pdbx_strand_id
1 'polypeptide(L)'
;MALRRPRLGKSGRDFLREVIIVIIGVVIALALEEVAASWRDRTRAHEIRASMDEELSDMVTVFDLRVAASRCIIAKLDAIDRVLAGRPTPPFRNVGRPPFFFSSHGAWSSDAADLLARFIGPATLRTYGEAYQGMAEFAALAQHEQDEWIILQTLERTGEPIAGDRRWRLIEAAAGARNSNALLTAIAEQMNQRIASLGVHAAGGAPDVRSRPLCRPLEPGTSPQP
;
A
#
# COMPACT_ATOMS: atom_id res chain seq x y z
N MET A 1 20.75 -52.68 59.37
CA MET A 1 20.06 -51.95 58.28
C MET A 1 18.62 -52.44 58.20
N ALA A 2 17.66 -51.69 58.75
CA ALA A 2 16.25 -52.07 58.73
C ALA A 2 15.49 -51.20 57.73
N LEU A 3 15.13 -51.78 56.57
CA LEU A 3 14.26 -51.18 55.57
C LEU A 3 12.84 -51.09 56.14
N ARG A 4 12.44 -49.88 56.53
CA ARG A 4 11.11 -49.56 57.04
C ARG A 4 10.11 -49.65 55.87
N ARG A 5 9.33 -50.73 55.83
CA ARG A 5 8.23 -50.91 54.84
C ARG A 5 7.18 -49.81 55.01
N PRO A 6 6.79 -49.07 53.95
CA PRO A 6 5.69 -48.13 54.04
C PRO A 6 4.38 -48.90 54.24
N ARG A 7 3.65 -48.56 55.31
CA ARG A 7 2.30 -49.07 55.56
C ARG A 7 1.33 -48.38 54.57
N LEU A 8 1.06 -49.04 53.45
CA LEU A 8 -0.03 -48.71 52.53
C LEU A 8 -1.35 -49.23 53.12
N GLY A 9 -1.91 -48.48 54.07
CA GLY A 9 -3.17 -48.80 54.75
C GLY A 9 -4.26 -47.76 54.49
N LYS A 10 -4.24 -47.06 53.35
CA LYS A 10 -5.35 -46.19 52.94
C LYS A 10 -6.32 -46.97 52.07
N SER A 11 -7.61 -46.85 52.36
CA SER A 11 -8.71 -47.40 51.55
C SER A 11 -8.56 -46.92 50.11
N GLY A 12 -8.69 -47.80 49.11
CA GLY A 12 -8.56 -47.43 47.69
C GLY A 12 -9.45 -46.26 47.25
N ARG A 13 -10.50 -45.96 48.02
CA ARG A 13 -11.38 -44.79 47.84
C ARG A 13 -10.66 -43.46 48.09
N ASP A 14 -9.75 -43.40 49.07
CA ASP A 14 -9.01 -42.17 49.38
C ASP A 14 -7.97 -41.87 48.30
N PHE A 15 -7.30 -42.90 47.79
CA PHE A 15 -6.37 -42.76 46.67
C PHE A 15 -7.09 -42.26 45.40
N LEU A 16 -8.24 -42.85 45.07
CA LEU A 16 -9.03 -42.42 43.90
C LEU A 16 -9.48 -40.96 44.02
N ARG A 17 -9.86 -40.53 45.23
CA ARG A 17 -10.25 -39.14 45.51
C ARG A 17 -9.08 -38.18 45.32
N GLU A 18 -7.90 -38.50 45.85
CA GLU A 18 -6.69 -37.68 45.68
C GLU A 18 -6.32 -37.54 44.18
N VAL A 19 -6.39 -38.63 43.42
CA VAL A 19 -6.11 -38.61 41.96
C VAL A 19 -7.12 -37.75 41.18
N ILE A 20 -8.41 -37.88 41.47
CA ILE A 20 -9.46 -37.09 40.79
C ILE A 20 -9.25 -35.59 41.02
N ILE A 21 -8.91 -35.18 42.23
CA ILE A 21 -8.68 -33.76 42.56
C ILE A 21 -7.50 -33.20 41.73
N VAL A 22 -6.41 -33.96 41.61
CA VAL A 22 -5.25 -33.55 40.80
C VAL A 22 -5.62 -33.43 39.33
N ILE A 23 -6.34 -34.41 38.77
CA ILE A 23 -6.78 -34.39 37.37
C ILE A 23 -7.68 -33.18 37.11
N ILE A 24 -8.64 -32.90 38.00
CA ILE A 24 -9.52 -31.73 37.87
C ILE A 24 -8.69 -30.43 37.89
N GLY A 25 -7.69 -30.33 38.77
CA GLY A 25 -6.79 -29.18 38.81
C GLY A 25 -6.05 -28.96 37.49
N VAL A 26 -5.50 -30.02 36.89
CA VAL A 26 -4.80 -29.95 35.60
C VAL A 26 -5.76 -29.57 34.47
N VAL A 27 -6.96 -30.18 34.42
CA VAL A 27 -7.96 -29.87 33.38
C VAL A 27 -8.41 -28.42 33.46
N ILE A 28 -8.66 -27.89 34.67
CA ILE A 28 -9.04 -26.49 34.86
C ILE A 28 -7.89 -25.56 34.43
N ALA A 29 -6.64 -25.89 34.76
CA ALA A 29 -5.49 -25.09 34.36
C ALA A 29 -5.36 -25.00 32.82
N LEU A 30 -5.48 -26.13 32.12
CA LEU A 30 -5.43 -26.17 30.66
C LEU A 30 -6.61 -25.42 30.03
N ALA A 31 -7.82 -25.57 30.58
CA ALA A 31 -8.99 -24.85 30.08
C ALA A 31 -8.85 -23.33 30.23
N LEU A 32 -8.29 -22.85 31.34
CA LEU A 32 -8.03 -21.43 31.56
C LEU A 32 -6.96 -20.89 30.60
N GLU A 33 -5.91 -21.67 30.32
CA GLU A 33 -4.86 -21.30 29.38
C GLU A 33 -5.40 -21.12 27.96
N GLU A 34 -6.25 -22.05 27.49
CA GLU A 34 -6.89 -21.97 26.18
C GLU A 34 -7.83 -20.77 26.05
N VAL A 35 -8.61 -20.46 27.10
CA VAL A 35 -9.48 -19.27 27.12
C VAL A 35 -8.65 -17.99 27.06
N ALA A 36 -7.56 -17.90 27.83
CA ALA A 36 -6.68 -16.75 27.84
C ALA A 36 -5.91 -16.58 26.51
N ALA A 37 -5.51 -17.68 25.88
CA ALA A 37 -4.91 -17.68 24.54
C ALA A 37 -5.90 -17.18 23.48
N SER A 38 -7.11 -17.75 23.45
CA SER A 38 -8.16 -17.32 22.51
C SER A 38 -8.53 -15.85 22.66
N TRP A 39 -8.58 -15.33 23.89
CA TRP A 39 -8.85 -13.91 24.13
C TRP A 39 -7.72 -12.99 23.63
N ARG A 40 -6.46 -13.37 23.86
CA ARG A 40 -5.29 -12.63 23.32
C ARG A 40 -5.27 -12.64 21.80
N ASP A 41 -5.56 -13.78 21.17
CA ASP A 41 -5.59 -13.91 19.71
C ASP A 41 -6.67 -13.04 19.09
N ARG A 42 -7.87 -12.98 19.69
CA ARG A 42 -8.95 -12.08 19.23
C ARG A 42 -8.56 -10.61 19.33
N THR A 43 -7.94 -10.22 20.44
CA THR A 43 -7.50 -8.84 20.67
C THR A 43 -6.44 -8.46 19.64
N ARG A 44 -5.43 -9.33 19.44
CA ARG A 44 -4.38 -9.13 18.45
C ARG A 44 -4.92 -9.10 17.02
N ALA A 45 -5.89 -9.96 16.68
CA ALA A 45 -6.54 -9.95 15.37
C ALA A 45 -7.29 -8.64 15.11
N HIS A 46 -7.96 -8.09 16.14
CA HIS A 46 -8.62 -6.79 16.05
C HIS A 46 -7.61 -5.66 15.84
N GLU A 47 -6.50 -5.64 16.59
CA GLU A 47 -5.43 -4.64 16.44
C GLU A 47 -4.79 -4.68 15.04
N ILE A 48 -4.46 -5.88 14.54
CA ILE A 48 -3.93 -6.05 13.18
C ILE A 48 -4.93 -5.53 12.15
N ARG A 49 -6.20 -5.92 12.26
CA ARG A 49 -7.24 -5.45 11.33
C ARG A 49 -7.35 -3.93 11.35
N ALA A 50 -7.40 -3.31 12.53
CA ALA A 50 -7.48 -1.86 12.66
C ALA A 50 -6.27 -1.16 12.01
N SER A 51 -5.06 -1.69 12.19
CA SER A 51 -3.86 -1.16 11.54
C SER A 51 -3.90 -1.32 10.01
N MET A 52 -4.41 -2.45 9.51
CA MET A 52 -4.59 -2.64 8.06
C MET A 52 -5.64 -1.69 7.48
N ASP A 53 -6.75 -1.47 8.19
CA ASP A 53 -7.80 -0.54 7.78
C ASP A 53 -7.28 0.91 7.74
N GLU A 54 -6.39 1.29 8.67
CA GLU A 54 -5.69 2.58 8.66
C GLU A 54 -4.75 2.73 7.46
N GLU A 55 -3.88 1.73 7.19
CA GLU A 55 -2.99 1.76 6.01
C GLU A 55 -3.77 1.84 4.69
N LEU A 56 -4.88 1.09 4.58
CA LEU A 56 -5.75 1.14 3.41
C LEU A 56 -6.47 2.48 3.28
N SER A 57 -6.88 3.10 4.39
CA SER A 57 -7.50 4.43 4.41
C SER A 57 -6.58 5.50 3.84
N ASP A 58 -5.30 5.48 4.23
CA ASP A 58 -4.28 6.36 3.68
C ASP A 58 -4.08 6.12 2.18
N MET A 59 -4.09 4.86 1.76
CA MET A 59 -3.93 4.52 0.36
C MET A 59 -5.10 4.96 -0.52
N VAL A 60 -6.35 4.92 -0.03
CA VAL A 60 -7.50 5.48 -0.75
C VAL A 60 -7.27 6.97 -1.06
N THR A 61 -6.68 7.72 -0.13
CA THR A 61 -6.33 9.14 -0.38
C THR A 61 -5.32 9.28 -1.52
N VAL A 62 -4.33 8.38 -1.59
CA VAL A 62 -3.35 8.34 -2.69
C VAL A 62 -4.02 8.01 -4.02
N PHE A 63 -4.91 7.03 -4.06
CA PHE A 63 -5.67 6.65 -5.25
C PHE A 63 -6.59 7.77 -5.73
N ASP A 64 -7.31 8.43 -4.82
CA ASP A 64 -8.17 9.58 -5.15
C ASP A 64 -7.35 10.73 -5.75
N LEU A 65 -6.19 11.03 -5.16
CA LEU A 65 -5.27 12.03 -5.69
C LEU A 65 -4.76 11.63 -7.07
N ARG A 66 -4.48 10.35 -7.29
CA ARG A 66 -4.04 9.85 -8.60
C ARG A 66 -5.11 10.06 -9.66
N VAL A 67 -6.34 9.66 -9.39
CA VAL A 67 -7.48 9.82 -10.30
C VAL A 67 -7.71 11.29 -10.62
N ALA A 68 -7.69 12.16 -9.59
CA ALA A 68 -7.86 13.59 -9.77
C ALA A 68 -6.72 14.25 -10.57
N ALA A 69 -5.48 13.77 -10.46
CA ALA A 69 -4.31 14.28 -11.18
C ALA A 69 -4.24 13.83 -12.65
N SER A 70 -4.90 12.73 -13.02
CA SER A 70 -4.78 12.10 -14.34
C SER A 70 -5.06 13.07 -15.49
N ARG A 71 -6.06 13.95 -15.36
CA ARG A 71 -6.38 14.96 -16.38
C ARG A 71 -5.26 15.99 -16.56
N CYS A 72 -4.62 16.42 -15.48
CA CYS A 72 -3.49 17.34 -15.55
C CYS A 72 -2.28 16.69 -16.23
N ILE A 73 -2.02 15.42 -15.92
CA ILE A 73 -0.93 14.63 -16.54
C ILE A 73 -1.12 14.56 -18.05
N ILE A 74 -2.33 14.20 -18.51
CA ILE A 74 -2.63 14.11 -19.94
C ILE A 74 -2.43 15.48 -20.63
N ALA A 75 -3.02 16.54 -20.07
CA ALA A 75 -2.88 17.89 -20.63
C ALA A 75 -1.42 18.37 -20.70
N LYS A 76 -0.60 17.99 -19.71
CA LYS A 76 0.84 18.27 -19.68
C LYS A 76 1.57 17.52 -20.79
N LEU A 77 1.31 16.23 -20.94
CA LEU A 77 1.91 15.40 -21.98
C LEU A 77 1.50 15.87 -23.39
N ASP A 78 0.24 16.29 -23.59
CA ASP A 78 -0.22 16.88 -24.85
C ASP A 78 0.51 18.21 -25.17
N ALA A 79 0.88 18.99 -24.16
CA ALA A 79 1.69 20.18 -24.35
C ALA A 79 3.13 19.83 -24.73
N ILE A 80 3.71 18.81 -24.10
CA ILE A 80 5.04 18.29 -24.43
C ILE A 80 5.07 17.74 -25.87
N ASP A 81 4.09 16.95 -26.28
CA ASP A 81 4.01 16.39 -27.64
C ASP A 81 3.96 17.49 -28.70
N ARG A 82 3.21 18.58 -28.46
CA ARG A 82 3.18 19.76 -29.35
C ARG A 82 4.53 20.45 -29.45
N VAL A 83 5.26 20.56 -28.34
CA VAL A 83 6.63 21.09 -28.33
C VAL A 83 7.55 20.19 -29.13
N LEU A 84 7.49 18.87 -28.92
CA LEU A 84 8.32 17.89 -29.61
C LEU A 84 7.99 17.80 -31.11
N ALA A 85 6.78 18.14 -31.54
CA ALA A 85 6.38 18.23 -32.95
C ALA A 85 6.91 19.51 -33.65
N GLY A 86 7.21 20.55 -32.89
CA GLY A 86 7.57 21.89 -33.38
C GLY A 86 9.05 22.10 -33.73
N ARG A 87 9.42 23.38 -33.89
CA ARG A 87 10.79 23.86 -34.14
C ARG A 87 11.60 24.00 -32.83
N PRO A 88 12.93 24.18 -32.89
CA PRO A 88 13.76 24.37 -31.70
C PRO A 88 13.21 25.51 -30.83
N THR A 89 12.82 25.16 -29.61
CA THR A 89 12.22 26.06 -28.63
C THR A 89 13.18 26.33 -27.47
N PRO A 90 13.05 27.49 -26.79
CA PRO A 90 13.78 27.78 -25.56
C PRO A 90 13.56 26.68 -24.50
N PRO A 91 14.42 26.61 -23.45
CA PRO A 91 14.18 25.69 -22.34
C PRO A 91 12.79 25.93 -21.76
N PHE A 92 12.12 24.89 -21.26
CA PHE A 92 10.79 25.01 -20.67
C PHE A 92 10.85 25.10 -19.16
N ARG A 93 9.77 25.57 -18.54
CA ARG A 93 9.56 25.52 -17.10
C ARG A 93 8.25 24.82 -16.79
N ASN A 94 8.17 24.30 -15.57
CA ASN A 94 6.99 23.61 -15.06
C ASN A 94 6.65 22.34 -15.88
N VAL A 95 7.64 21.58 -16.35
CA VAL A 95 7.40 20.21 -16.82
C VAL A 95 6.71 19.43 -15.70
N GLY A 96 7.21 19.61 -14.48
CA GLY A 96 6.63 19.01 -13.27
C GLY A 96 6.95 17.53 -13.15
N ARG A 97 6.33 16.90 -12.14
CA ARG A 97 6.37 15.46 -11.90
C ARG A 97 5.12 15.06 -11.12
N PRO A 98 4.51 13.89 -11.39
CA PRO A 98 3.55 13.32 -10.49
C PRO A 98 4.18 13.16 -9.10
N PRO A 99 3.47 13.54 -8.02
CA PRO A 99 3.94 13.30 -6.67
C PRO A 99 4.21 11.80 -6.46
N PHE A 100 5.34 11.50 -5.83
CA PHE A 100 5.64 10.14 -5.36
C PHE A 100 5.10 10.01 -3.95
N PHE A 101 4.25 9.01 -3.72
CA PHE A 101 3.67 8.74 -2.41
C PHE A 101 4.37 7.55 -1.79
N PHE A 102 4.75 7.70 -0.54
CA PHE A 102 5.15 6.58 0.30
C PHE A 102 3.95 6.21 1.16
N SER A 103 3.60 4.92 1.19
CA SER A 103 2.66 4.35 2.14
C SER A 103 3.39 3.24 2.90
N SER A 104 3.11 3.09 4.18
CA SER A 104 3.55 1.88 4.89
C SER A 104 2.80 0.66 4.34
N HIS A 105 3.48 -0.47 4.31
CA HIS A 105 2.91 -1.78 3.97
C HIS A 105 3.21 -2.78 5.09
N GLY A 106 3.29 -2.29 6.32
CA GLY A 106 3.80 -3.06 7.45
C GLY A 106 2.76 -3.94 8.10
N ALA A 107 1.47 -3.60 7.96
CA ALA A 107 0.41 -4.32 8.67
C ALA A 107 0.09 -5.69 8.03
N TRP A 108 0.32 -5.85 6.73
CA TRP A 108 0.13 -7.13 6.04
C TRP A 108 1.38 -8.00 6.06
N SER A 109 1.25 -9.21 6.62
CA SER A 109 2.29 -10.24 6.68
C SER A 109 1.67 -11.64 6.66
N SER A 110 2.49 -12.69 6.47
CA SER A 110 2.02 -14.08 6.58
C SER A 110 1.40 -14.37 7.95
N ASP A 111 2.02 -13.87 9.02
CA ASP A 111 1.54 -14.06 10.40
C ASP A 111 0.21 -13.36 10.64
N ALA A 112 0.06 -12.15 10.09
CA ALA A 112 -1.21 -11.41 10.12
C ALA A 112 -2.30 -12.17 9.36
N ALA A 113 -1.98 -12.68 8.16
CA ALA A 113 -2.93 -13.43 7.34
C ALA A 113 -3.39 -14.72 8.04
N ASP A 114 -2.46 -15.49 8.62
CA ASP A 114 -2.75 -16.73 9.35
C ASP A 114 -3.61 -16.50 10.59
N LEU A 115 -3.34 -15.43 11.35
CA LEU A 115 -4.14 -15.08 12.52
C LEU A 115 -5.55 -14.64 12.10
N LEU A 116 -5.65 -13.75 11.11
CA LEU A 116 -6.93 -13.22 10.64
C LEU A 116 -7.82 -14.28 9.98
N ALA A 117 -7.24 -15.26 9.29
CA ALA A 117 -7.97 -16.36 8.65
C ALA A 117 -8.92 -17.09 9.61
N ARG A 118 -8.58 -17.12 10.91
CA ARG A 118 -9.38 -17.76 11.96
C ARG A 118 -10.63 -16.95 12.36
N PHE A 119 -10.68 -15.65 12.04
CA PHE A 119 -11.68 -14.73 12.58
C PHE A 119 -12.52 -13.99 11.53
N ILE A 120 -11.97 -13.62 10.36
CA ILE A 120 -12.66 -12.73 9.39
C ILE A 120 -13.22 -13.44 8.15
N GLY A 121 -13.00 -14.76 8.04
CA GLY A 121 -13.44 -15.58 6.92
C GLY A 121 -12.56 -15.43 5.66
N PRO A 122 -12.57 -16.42 4.75
CA PRO A 122 -11.64 -16.49 3.62
C PRO A 122 -11.90 -15.41 2.55
N ALA A 123 -13.16 -14.99 2.36
CA ALA A 123 -13.51 -13.98 1.37
C ALA A 123 -12.91 -12.61 1.74
N THR A 124 -13.12 -12.16 2.98
CA THR A 124 -12.55 -10.91 3.51
C THR A 124 -11.03 -10.93 3.48
N LEU A 125 -10.42 -12.04 3.90
CA LEU A 125 -8.96 -12.20 3.90
C LEU A 125 -8.38 -12.09 2.49
N ARG A 126 -9.02 -12.72 1.49
CA ARG A 126 -8.62 -12.59 0.09
C ARG A 126 -8.71 -11.14 -0.39
N THR A 127 -9.77 -10.41 -0.02
CA THR A 127 -9.93 -9.01 -0.40
C THR A 127 -8.82 -8.12 0.17
N TYR A 128 -8.39 -8.35 1.42
CA TYR A 128 -7.19 -7.69 1.95
C TYR A 128 -5.93 -8.05 1.16
N GLY A 129 -5.69 -9.33 0.90
CA GLY A 129 -4.51 -9.77 0.14
C GLY A 129 -4.45 -9.18 -1.26
N GLU A 130 -5.57 -9.15 -1.98
CA GLU A 130 -5.69 -8.50 -3.28
C GLU A 130 -5.44 -6.98 -3.20
N ALA A 131 -5.88 -6.33 -2.11
CA ALA A 131 -5.63 -4.91 -1.93
C ALA A 131 -4.15 -4.60 -1.73
N TYR A 132 -3.46 -5.35 -0.87
CA TYR A 132 -2.02 -5.19 -0.66
C TYR A 132 -1.20 -5.57 -1.90
N GLN A 133 -1.62 -6.57 -2.68
CA GLN A 133 -0.99 -6.88 -3.96
C GLN A 133 -1.15 -5.70 -4.94
N GLY A 134 -2.37 -5.15 -5.07
CA GLY A 134 -2.63 -3.99 -5.91
C GLY A 134 -1.81 -2.75 -5.52
N MET A 135 -1.57 -2.54 -4.22
CA MET A 135 -0.68 -1.49 -3.72
C MET A 135 0.76 -1.66 -4.18
N ALA A 136 1.30 -2.89 -4.10
CA ALA A 136 2.65 -3.19 -4.55
C ALA A 136 2.81 -3.00 -6.07
N GLU A 137 1.82 -3.46 -6.85
CA GLU A 137 1.78 -3.27 -8.31
C GLU A 137 1.69 -1.78 -8.68
N PHE A 138 0.83 -1.02 -7.98
CA PHE A 138 0.73 0.42 -8.16
C PHE A 138 2.04 1.14 -7.86
N ALA A 139 2.72 0.79 -6.76
CA ALA A 139 4.00 1.40 -6.39
C ALA A 139 5.10 1.14 -7.43
N ALA A 140 5.19 -0.10 -7.93
CA ALA A 140 6.15 -0.46 -8.97
C ALA A 140 5.90 0.31 -10.28
N LEU A 141 4.64 0.42 -10.69
CA LEU A 141 4.28 1.18 -11.89
C LEU A 141 4.46 2.69 -11.71
N ALA A 142 4.18 3.20 -10.51
CA ALA A 142 4.43 4.60 -10.17
C ALA A 142 5.93 4.92 -10.26
N GLN A 143 6.79 4.03 -9.79
CA GLN A 143 8.25 4.18 -9.93
C GLN A 143 8.67 4.25 -11.40
N HIS A 144 8.15 3.35 -12.25
CA HIS A 144 8.42 3.41 -13.69
C HIS A 144 7.95 4.74 -14.30
N GLU A 145 6.78 5.24 -13.91
CA GLU A 145 6.31 6.55 -14.35
C GLU A 145 7.30 7.66 -13.94
N GLN A 146 7.83 7.64 -12.71
CA GLN A 146 8.82 8.62 -12.25
C GLN A 146 10.06 8.64 -13.15
N ASP A 147 10.53 7.47 -13.59
CA ASP A 147 11.71 7.36 -14.45
C ASP A 147 11.49 8.05 -15.80
N GLU A 148 10.28 7.94 -16.38
CA GLU A 148 9.93 8.64 -17.61
C GLU A 148 9.87 10.16 -17.41
N TRP A 149 9.30 10.61 -16.29
CA TRP A 149 9.26 12.04 -15.99
C TRP A 149 10.65 12.64 -15.74
N ILE A 150 11.61 11.87 -15.23
CA ILE A 150 13.00 12.32 -15.10
C ILE A 150 13.60 12.63 -16.47
N ILE A 151 13.31 11.81 -17.49
CA ILE A 151 13.75 12.07 -18.87
C ILE A 151 13.09 13.34 -19.40
N LEU A 152 11.78 13.49 -19.21
CA LEU A 152 11.03 14.68 -19.65
C LEU A 152 11.51 15.97 -18.97
N GLN A 153 11.94 15.91 -17.72
CA GLN A 153 12.49 17.06 -16.99
C GLN A 153 13.78 17.61 -17.61
N THR A 154 14.46 16.87 -18.49
CA THR A 154 15.61 17.41 -19.23
C THR A 154 15.23 18.56 -20.16
N LEU A 155 13.94 18.72 -20.50
CA LEU A 155 13.40 19.89 -21.22
C LEU A 155 13.58 21.20 -20.44
N GLU A 156 13.76 21.14 -19.11
CA GLU A 156 13.96 22.34 -18.29
C GLU A 156 15.41 22.81 -18.23
N ARG A 157 16.37 21.91 -18.49
CA ARG A 157 17.78 22.16 -18.18
C ARG A 157 18.57 22.74 -19.34
N THR A 158 18.25 22.37 -20.58
CA THR A 158 19.09 22.75 -21.72
C THR A 158 18.29 23.59 -22.71
N GLY A 159 18.85 24.73 -23.10
CA GLY A 159 18.38 25.50 -24.26
C GLY A 159 18.89 24.92 -25.58
N GLU A 160 19.48 23.72 -25.56
CA GLU A 160 19.93 23.03 -26.75
C GLU A 160 18.74 22.62 -27.62
N PRO A 161 18.85 22.75 -28.95
CA PRO A 161 17.83 22.28 -29.87
C PRO A 161 17.44 20.81 -29.62
N ILE A 162 16.14 20.54 -29.58
CA ILE A 162 15.61 19.18 -29.47
C ILE A 162 15.67 18.53 -30.85
N ALA A 163 16.73 17.76 -31.12
CA ALA A 163 16.98 17.12 -32.41
C ALA A 163 17.51 15.68 -32.25
N GLY A 164 17.46 14.91 -33.34
CA GLY A 164 18.01 13.56 -33.43
C GLY A 164 17.52 12.62 -32.33
N ASP A 165 18.44 11.83 -31.77
CA ASP A 165 18.17 10.80 -30.75
C ASP A 165 17.49 11.37 -29.50
N ARG A 166 17.83 12.60 -29.11
CA ARG A 166 17.21 13.25 -27.95
C ARG A 166 15.70 13.44 -28.14
N ARG A 167 15.28 13.84 -29.35
CA ARG A 167 13.86 14.01 -29.67
C ARG A 167 13.12 12.68 -29.57
N TRP A 168 13.70 11.61 -30.11
CA TRP A 168 13.15 10.26 -30.00
C TRP A 168 13.01 9.77 -28.57
N ARG A 169 14.05 9.95 -27.74
CA ARG A 169 13.99 9.58 -26.34
C ARG A 169 12.90 10.33 -25.56
N LEU A 170 12.68 11.61 -25.86
CA LEU A 170 11.62 12.40 -25.23
C LEU A 170 10.21 11.97 -25.69
N ILE A 171 10.06 11.60 -26.97
CA ILE A 171 8.79 11.08 -27.50
C ILE A 171 8.47 9.71 -26.89
N GLU A 172 9.46 8.83 -26.80
CA GLU A 172 9.33 7.53 -26.13
C GLU A 172 8.93 7.72 -24.66
N ALA A 173 9.60 8.62 -23.93
CA ALA A 173 9.28 8.91 -22.54
C ALA A 173 7.88 9.51 -22.36
N ALA A 174 7.44 10.39 -23.26
CA ALA A 174 6.08 10.95 -23.23
C ALA A 174 5.02 9.86 -23.47
N ALA A 175 5.26 8.95 -24.40
CA ALA A 175 4.38 7.80 -24.66
C ALA A 175 4.36 6.82 -23.46
N GLY A 176 5.52 6.51 -22.89
CA GLY A 176 5.66 5.68 -21.68
C GLY A 176 4.90 6.27 -20.50
N ALA A 177 5.10 7.56 -20.21
CA ALA A 177 4.38 8.27 -19.15
C ALA A 177 2.86 8.27 -19.36
N ARG A 178 2.39 8.40 -20.61
CA ARG A 178 0.95 8.35 -20.93
C ARG A 178 0.36 6.97 -20.65
N ASN A 179 1.06 5.91 -21.05
CA ASN A 179 0.64 4.53 -20.79
C ASN A 179 0.60 4.23 -19.29
N SER A 180 1.67 4.58 -18.57
CA SER A 180 1.72 4.44 -17.10
C SER A 180 0.60 5.22 -16.42
N ASN A 181 0.25 6.41 -16.93
CA ASN A 181 -0.86 7.17 -16.37
C ASN A 181 -2.22 6.49 -16.54
N ALA A 182 -2.50 5.93 -17.71
CA ALA A 182 -3.75 5.20 -17.95
C ALA A 182 -3.87 3.99 -17.00
N LEU A 183 -2.79 3.20 -16.90
CA LEU A 183 -2.75 2.01 -16.03
C LEU A 183 -2.86 2.36 -14.54
N LEU A 184 -2.10 3.35 -14.06
CA LEU A 184 -2.18 3.80 -12.66
C LEU A 184 -3.56 4.34 -12.31
N THR A 185 -4.22 5.05 -13.24
CA THR A 185 -5.59 5.55 -13.02
C THR A 185 -6.57 4.38 -12.91
N ALA A 186 -6.48 3.40 -13.80
CA ALA A 186 -7.36 2.22 -13.77
C ALA A 186 -7.17 1.38 -12.49
N ILE A 187 -5.92 1.15 -12.06
CA ILE A 187 -5.60 0.45 -10.81
C ILE A 187 -6.16 1.23 -9.62
N ALA A 188 -5.97 2.56 -9.56
CA ALA A 188 -6.48 3.39 -8.48
C ALA A 188 -8.02 3.30 -8.36
N GLU A 189 -8.74 3.40 -9.48
CA GLU A 189 -10.21 3.27 -9.49
C GLU A 189 -10.68 1.89 -9.05
N GLN A 190 -10.07 0.83 -9.58
CA GLN A 190 -10.37 -0.55 -9.20
C GLN A 190 -10.08 -0.79 -7.71
N MET A 191 -8.97 -0.24 -7.21
CA MET A 191 -8.58 -0.44 -5.82
C MET A 191 -9.47 0.30 -4.84
N ASN A 192 -9.88 1.52 -5.17
CA ASN A 192 -10.86 2.25 -4.37
C ASN A 192 -12.17 1.46 -4.21
N GLN A 193 -12.67 0.83 -5.29
CA GLN A 193 -13.87 -0.02 -5.21
C GLN A 193 -13.65 -1.24 -4.31
N ARG A 194 -12.47 -1.86 -4.38
CA ARG A 194 -12.14 -3.04 -3.58
C ARG A 194 -11.98 -2.71 -2.11
N ILE A 195 -11.28 -1.63 -1.77
CA ILE A 195 -11.10 -1.16 -0.39
C ILE A 195 -12.44 -0.71 0.20
N ALA A 196 -13.29 -0.05 -0.59
CA ALA A 196 -14.64 0.30 -0.15
C ALA A 196 -15.50 -0.92 0.22
N SER A 197 -15.29 -2.08 -0.41
CA SER A 197 -16.01 -3.31 -0.03
C SER A 197 -15.62 -3.87 1.34
N LEU A 198 -14.47 -3.45 1.89
CA LEU A 198 -14.04 -3.75 3.26
C LEU A 198 -14.64 -2.78 4.29
N GLY A 199 -15.36 -1.74 3.84
CA GLY A 199 -15.87 -0.66 4.69
C GLY A 199 -14.80 0.38 5.05
N VAL A 200 -13.66 0.37 4.36
CA VAL A 200 -12.57 1.33 4.55
C VAL A 200 -12.73 2.48 3.56
N HIS A 201 -12.58 3.70 4.07
CA HIS A 201 -12.71 4.95 3.31
C HIS A 201 -11.52 5.87 3.62
N ALA A 202 -11.28 6.89 2.79
CA ALA A 202 -10.25 7.87 3.03
C ALA A 202 -10.44 8.59 4.38
N ALA A 203 -9.34 8.79 5.12
CA ALA A 203 -9.34 9.51 6.41
C ALA A 203 -9.61 11.02 6.27
N GLY A 204 -9.55 11.59 5.06
CA GLY A 204 -9.66 13.02 4.82
C GLY A 204 -10.47 13.38 3.57
N GLY A 205 -10.66 14.69 3.37
CA GLY A 205 -11.33 15.23 2.18
C GLY A 205 -10.47 15.14 0.91
N ALA A 206 -11.11 15.26 -0.24
CA ALA A 206 -10.43 15.19 -1.54
C ALA A 206 -9.29 16.22 -1.63
N PRO A 207 -8.05 15.81 -1.94
CA PRO A 207 -6.91 16.71 -2.00
C PRO A 207 -7.03 17.71 -3.16
N ASP A 208 -6.65 18.98 -2.93
CA ASP A 208 -6.57 19.97 -4.01
C ASP A 208 -5.36 19.68 -4.91
N VAL A 209 -5.66 19.22 -6.13
CA VAL A 209 -4.64 18.91 -7.14
C VAL A 209 -4.28 20.15 -7.96
N ARG A 210 -5.15 21.17 -8.03
CA ARG A 210 -5.01 22.29 -8.97
C ARG A 210 -3.80 23.16 -8.66
N SER A 211 -3.42 23.25 -7.39
CA SER A 211 -2.25 24.01 -6.95
C SER A 211 -0.91 23.32 -7.27
N ARG A 212 -0.91 22.06 -7.69
CA ARG A 212 0.31 21.28 -7.96
C ARG A 212 1.01 21.71 -9.25
N PRO A 213 2.35 21.68 -9.33
CA PRO A 213 3.11 22.06 -10.52
C PRO A 213 2.70 21.31 -11.79
N LEU A 214 2.31 20.04 -11.65
CA LEU A 214 1.85 19.18 -12.74
C LEU A 214 0.59 19.72 -13.45
N CYS A 215 -0.26 20.45 -12.73
CA CYS A 215 -1.48 21.06 -13.25
C CYS A 215 -1.27 22.48 -13.81
N ARG A 216 -0.08 23.07 -13.64
CA ARG A 216 0.24 24.37 -14.25
C ARG A 216 0.49 24.17 -15.74
N PRO A 217 0.25 25.16 -16.62
CA PRO A 217 0.61 25.06 -18.02
C PRO A 217 2.13 24.91 -18.19
N LEU A 218 2.56 24.31 -19.31
CA LEU A 218 3.98 24.31 -19.70
C LEU A 218 4.34 25.71 -20.19
N GLU A 219 5.38 26.31 -19.65
CA GLU A 219 5.77 27.70 -19.95
C GLU A 219 7.15 27.74 -20.60
N PRO A 220 7.40 28.61 -21.60
CA PRO A 220 8.74 28.85 -22.07
C PRO A 220 9.57 29.50 -20.96
N GLY A 221 10.71 28.91 -20.65
CA GLY A 221 11.68 29.45 -19.72
C GLY A 221 12.41 30.65 -20.32
N THR A 222 12.61 31.68 -19.50
CA THR A 222 13.59 32.72 -19.81
C THR A 222 14.97 32.08 -19.72
N SER A 223 15.73 32.11 -20.81
CA SER A 223 17.13 31.66 -20.81
C SER A 223 17.85 32.26 -19.60
N PRO A 224 18.62 31.46 -18.84
CA PRO A 224 19.44 32.03 -17.76
C PRO A 224 20.29 33.15 -18.35
N GLN A 225 20.20 34.34 -17.76
CA GLN A 225 21.14 35.41 -18.09
C GLN A 225 22.55 34.89 -17.75
N PRO A 226 23.49 34.93 -18.70
CA PRO A 226 24.85 34.43 -18.51
C PRO A 226 25.60 35.17 -17.39
#